data_AF-A0A6I5C573-F1
#
_entry.id   AF-A0A6I5C573-F1
#
_cell.length_a   1.000
_cell.length_b   1.000
_cell.length_c   1.000
_cell.angle_alpha   90.00
_cell.angle_beta   90.00
_cell.angle_gamma   90.00
#
_symmetry.space_group_name_H-M   'P 1'
#
loop_
_entity.id
_entity.type
_entity.pdbx_description
1 polymer ?
#
loop_
_entity_poly.entity_id
_entity_poly.type
_entity_poly.pdbx_seq_one_letter_code
_entity_poly.pdbx_strand_id
1 'polypeptide(L)'
;ERLRDRLAGLHTAEGAEGKAREALEEAIADELRANPALTNPEIAEHVPWAQEQIRLIARAHNVPRRRKRGSEHRLITDDKGNPKSVVVPYAWYVRQRGTDPSIVKR
;
A
#
# COMPACT_ATOMS: atom_id res chain seq x y z
N GLU A 1 29.28 -7.59 37.35
CA GLU A 1 29.39 -8.15 35.98
C GLU A 1 28.03 -8.52 35.36
N ARG A 2 27.14 -9.26 36.04
CA ARG A 2 25.81 -9.68 35.52
C ARG A 2 24.95 -8.64 34.76
N LEU A 3 25.02 -7.35 35.11
CA LEU A 3 24.24 -6.31 34.41
C LEU A 3 24.78 -6.04 33.00
N ARG A 4 26.11 -5.98 32.84
CA ARG A 4 26.74 -5.73 31.54
C ARG A 4 26.52 -6.90 30.59
N ASP A 5 26.59 -8.14 31.10
CA ASP A 5 26.34 -9.34 30.30
C ASP A 5 24.88 -9.42 29.84
N ARG A 6 23.93 -9.06 30.72
CA ARG A 6 22.50 -8.99 30.35
C ARG A 6 22.23 -7.88 29.34
N LEU A 7 22.88 -6.73 29.46
CA LEU A 7 22.78 -5.63 28.49
C LEU A 7 23.33 -6.05 27.11
N ALA A 8 24.47 -6.73 27.09
CA ALA A 8 25.05 -7.26 25.84
C ALA A 8 24.12 -8.31 25.20
N GLY A 9 23.47 -9.16 26.02
CA GLY A 9 22.46 -10.12 25.55
C GLY A 9 21.24 -9.42 24.94
N LEU A 10 20.77 -8.34 25.55
CA LEU A 10 19.67 -7.52 25.02
C LEU A 10 20.03 -6.93 23.64
N HIS A 11 21.18 -6.26 23.52
CA HIS A 11 21.61 -5.66 22.24
C HIS A 11 21.80 -6.70 21.13
N THR A 12 22.27 -7.89 21.49
CA THR A 12 22.39 -8.99 20.52
C THR A 12 21.01 -9.45 20.05
N ALA A 13 20.04 -9.57 20.96
CA ALA A 13 18.67 -9.92 20.62
C ALA A 13 17.98 -8.84 19.77
N GLU A 14 18.15 -7.56 20.11
CA GLU A 14 17.64 -6.43 19.32
C GLU A 14 18.24 -6.43 17.90
N GLY A 15 19.54 -6.69 17.77
CA GLY A 15 20.20 -6.81 16.48
C GLY A 15 19.71 -8.00 15.65
N ALA A 16 19.44 -9.14 16.30
CA ALA A 16 18.89 -10.32 15.65
C ALA A 16 17.43 -10.11 15.21
N GLU A 17 16.63 -9.45 16.05
CA GLU A 17 15.25 -9.07 15.74
C GLU A 17 15.19 -8.12 14.54
N GLY A 18 16.06 -7.10 14.51
CA GLY A 18 16.16 -6.17 13.38
C GLY A 18 16.45 -6.89 12.06
N LYS A 19 17.43 -7.80 12.05
CA LYS A 19 17.75 -8.61 10.85
C LYS A 19 16.62 -9.55 10.44
N ALA A 20 15.97 -10.19 11.41
CA ALA A 20 14.85 -11.08 11.14
C ALA A 20 13.66 -10.32 10.56
N ARG A 21 13.43 -9.10 11.04
CA ARG A 21 12.42 -8.19 10.51
C ARG A 21 12.73 -7.77 9.08
N GLU A 22 13.94 -7.32 8.79
CA GLU A 22 14.36 -6.94 7.44
C GLU A 22 14.20 -8.11 6.46
N ALA A 23 14.62 -9.32 6.85
CA ALA A 23 14.45 -10.52 6.04
C ALA A 23 12.97 -10.85 5.77
N LEU A 24 12.10 -10.65 6.75
CA LEU A 24 10.65 -10.84 6.58
C LEU A 24 10.04 -9.77 5.67
N GLU A 25 10.47 -8.51 5.79
CA GLU A 25 10.04 -7.42 4.92
C GLU A 25 10.44 -7.68 3.45
N GLU A 26 11.65 -8.19 3.22
CA GLU A 26 12.13 -8.62 1.89
C GLU A 26 11.31 -9.79 1.34
N ALA A 27 11.05 -10.82 2.16
CA ALA A 27 10.22 -11.97 1.75
C ALA A 27 8.79 -11.55 1.36
N ILE A 28 8.18 -10.61 2.09
CA ILE A 28 6.87 -10.05 1.73
C ILE A 28 6.94 -9.35 0.36
N ALA A 29 7.98 -8.56 0.13
CA ALA A 29 8.14 -7.84 -1.13
C ALA A 29 8.33 -8.79 -2.32
N ASP A 30 9.10 -9.86 -2.13
CA ASP A 30 9.31 -10.88 -3.15
C ASP A 30 8.03 -11.67 -3.45
N GLU A 31 7.26 -12.02 -2.42
CA GLU A 31 5.96 -12.69 -2.56
C GLU A 31 4.97 -11.82 -3.36
N LEU A 32 4.87 -10.52 -3.03
CA LEU A 32 4.04 -9.57 -3.78
C LEU A 32 4.50 -9.38 -5.23
N ARG A 33 5.80 -9.53 -5.49
CA ARG A 33 6.37 -9.42 -6.84
C ARG A 33 6.10 -10.68 -7.65
N ALA A 34 6.28 -11.85 -7.04
CA ALA A 34 6.11 -13.16 -7.65
C ALA A 34 4.63 -13.52 -7.90
N ASN A 35 3.73 -13.07 -7.02
CA ASN A 35 2.30 -13.39 -7.08
C ASN A 35 1.43 -12.16 -7.41
N PRO A 36 1.27 -11.85 -8.71
CA PRO A 36 0.43 -10.78 -9.24
C PRO A 36 -1.01 -10.64 -8.72
N ALA A 37 -1.60 -11.75 -8.28
CA ALA A 37 -2.99 -11.81 -7.81
C ALA A 37 -3.10 -11.49 -6.31
N LEU A 38 -1.99 -11.59 -5.58
CA LEU A 38 -1.95 -11.43 -4.15
C LEU A 38 -2.09 -9.95 -3.77
N THR A 39 -2.97 -9.70 -2.82
CA THR A 39 -3.32 -8.34 -2.37
C THR A 39 -2.73 -8.08 -0.98
N ASN A 40 -2.47 -6.80 -0.68
CA ASN A 40 -1.95 -6.41 0.65
C ASN A 40 -2.82 -6.89 1.83
N PRO A 41 -4.16 -6.92 1.75
CA PRO A 41 -5.00 -7.52 2.79
C PRO A 41 -4.73 -9.01 3.01
N GLU A 42 -4.61 -9.80 1.93
CA GLU A 42 -4.38 -11.25 2.04
C GLU A 42 -3.05 -11.56 2.73
N ILE A 43 -1.98 -10.81 2.43
CA ILE A 43 -0.72 -10.97 3.16
C ILE A 43 -0.88 -10.58 4.63
N ALA A 44 -1.65 -9.54 4.94
CA ALA A 44 -1.88 -9.07 6.31
C ALA A 44 -2.52 -10.13 7.21
N GLU A 45 -3.19 -11.14 6.65
CA GLU A 45 -3.75 -12.25 7.42
C GLU A 45 -2.67 -13.24 7.89
N HIS A 46 -1.50 -13.24 7.25
CA HIS A 46 -0.41 -14.19 7.51
C HIS A 46 0.76 -13.58 8.27
N VAL A 47 0.78 -12.26 8.47
CA VAL A 47 1.86 -11.54 9.14
C VAL A 47 1.32 -10.71 10.30
N PRO A 48 2.12 -10.38 11.33
CA PRO A 48 1.66 -9.58 12.47
C PRO A 48 1.42 -8.09 12.11
N TRP A 49 1.44 -7.72 10.84
CA TRP A 49 1.39 -6.34 10.36
C TRP A 49 0.06 -6.01 9.70
N ALA A 50 -0.39 -4.78 9.91
CA ALA A 50 -1.58 -4.28 9.25
C ALA A 50 -1.35 -4.08 7.74
N GLN A 51 -2.44 -4.10 6.97
CA GLN A 51 -2.41 -3.85 5.52
C GLN A 51 -1.63 -2.58 5.13
N GLU A 52 -1.76 -1.50 5.91
CA GLU A 52 -1.05 -0.25 5.62
C GLU A 52 0.46 -0.37 5.83
N GLN A 53 0.90 -1.17 6.82
CA GLN A 53 2.33 -1.45 7.01
C GLN A 53 2.89 -2.26 5.83
N ILE A 54 2.15 -3.27 5.35
CA ILE A 54 2.55 -4.04 4.16
C ILE A 54 2.61 -3.13 2.93
N ARG A 55 1.71 -2.16 2.81
CA ARG A 55 1.76 -1.16 1.74
C ARG A 55 3.01 -0.30 1.82
N LEU A 56 3.45 0.09 3.00
CA LEU A 56 4.69 0.84 3.20
C LEU A 56 5.92 0.00 2.86
N ILE A 57 5.96 -1.27 3.30
CA ILE A 57 7.02 -2.24 2.98
C ILE A 57 7.09 -2.43 1.46
N ALA A 58 5.96 -2.73 0.81
CA ALA A 58 5.90 -2.88 -0.64
C ALA A 58 6.42 -1.63 -1.39
N ARG A 59 6.13 -0.43 -0.87
CA ARG A 59 6.65 0.82 -1.44
C ARG A 59 8.15 0.97 -1.24
N ALA A 60 8.67 0.65 -0.04
CA ALA A 60 10.09 0.71 0.26
C ALA A 60 10.92 -0.23 -0.62
N HIS A 61 10.38 -1.43 -0.91
CA HIS A 61 11.00 -2.43 -1.77
C HIS A 61 10.65 -2.29 -3.28
N ASN A 62 10.12 -1.13 -3.70
CA ASN A 62 9.77 -0.82 -5.09
C ASN A 62 8.86 -1.86 -5.77
N VAL A 63 7.94 -2.48 -5.02
CA VAL A 63 6.95 -3.40 -5.58
C VAL A 63 6.00 -2.60 -6.49
N PRO A 64 5.81 -3.01 -7.76
CA PRO A 64 4.96 -2.29 -8.70
C PRO A 64 3.54 -2.12 -8.17
N ARG A 65 3.10 -0.86 -8.01
CA ARG A 65 1.76 -0.54 -7.52
C ARG A 65 0.73 -0.96 -8.57
N ARG A 66 0.00 -2.04 -8.28
CA ARG A 66 -1.05 -2.53 -9.18
C ARG A 66 -2.22 -1.56 -9.21
N ARG A 67 -2.53 -1.05 -10.41
CA ARG A 67 -3.79 -0.35 -10.65
C ARG A 67 -4.91 -1.38 -10.61
N LYS A 68 -6.02 -1.05 -9.96
CA LYS A 68 -7.22 -1.91 -9.93
C LYS A 68 -7.64 -2.17 -11.38
N ARG A 69 -7.57 -3.43 -11.85
CA ARG A 69 -8.07 -3.79 -13.19
C ARG A 69 -9.53 -3.34 -13.25
N GLY A 70 -9.85 -2.41 -14.16
CA GLY A 70 -11.17 -1.78 -14.26
C GLY A 70 -11.25 -0.30 -13.87
N SER A 71 -10.17 0.32 -13.37
CA SER A 71 -10.06 1.79 -13.34
C SER A 71 -9.57 2.32 -14.70
N GLU A 72 -10.12 1.81 -15.80
CA GLU A 72 -10.11 2.57 -17.03
C GLU A 72 -10.99 3.78 -16.74
N HIS A 73 -10.38 4.95 -16.60
CA HIS A 73 -11.12 6.19 -16.80
C HIS A 73 -11.59 6.15 -18.26
N ARG A 74 -12.74 5.51 -18.53
CA ARG A 74 -13.43 5.71 -19.80
C ARG A 74 -13.78 7.19 -19.80
N LEU A 75 -13.01 7.97 -20.55
CA LEU A 75 -13.40 9.33 -20.90
C LEU A 75 -14.77 9.20 -21.53
N ILE A 76 -15.81 9.66 -20.82
CA ILE A 76 -17.14 9.77 -21.40
C ILE A 76 -16.94 10.66 -22.62
N THR A 77 -17.14 10.10 -23.80
CA THR A 77 -16.90 10.77 -25.08
C THR A 77 -18.26 11.15 -25.67
N ASP A 78 -18.32 12.25 -26.41
CA ASP A 78 -19.50 12.59 -27.21
C ASP A 78 -19.60 11.68 -28.45
N ASP A 79 -20.69 11.80 -29.21
CA ASP A 79 -20.93 11.02 -30.44
C ASP A 79 -19.88 11.31 -31.54
N LYS A 80 -18.98 12.28 -31.32
CA LYS A 80 -17.89 12.69 -32.22
C LYS A 80 -16.51 12.31 -31.68
N GLY A 81 -16.43 11.60 -30.55
CA GLY A 81 -15.17 11.12 -29.95
C GLY A 81 -14.39 12.15 -29.12
N ASN A 82 -14.97 13.31 -28.80
CA ASN A 82 -14.34 14.30 -27.92
C ASN A 82 -14.65 14.00 -26.44
N PRO A 83 -13.70 14.19 -25.51
CA PRO A 83 -13.95 13.98 -24.08
C PRO A 83 -15.03 14.95 -23.58
N LYS A 84 -16.17 14.42 -23.13
CA LYS A 84 -17.19 15.18 -22.41
C LYS A 84 -16.67 15.54 -21.03
N SER A 85 -16.68 16.84 -20.72
CA SER A 85 -16.62 17.28 -19.34
C SER A 85 -17.87 16.79 -18.61
N VAL A 86 -17.70 15.92 -17.63
CA VAL A 86 -18.81 15.46 -16.79
C VAL A 86 -18.87 16.41 -15.60
N VAL A 87 -19.86 17.30 -15.60
CA VAL A 87 -20.13 18.15 -14.44
C VAL A 87 -20.78 17.29 -13.38
N VAL A 88 -19.99 16.82 -12.42
CA VAL A 88 -20.50 16.09 -11.26
C VAL A 88 -20.97 17.11 -10.23
N PRO A 89 -22.23 17.05 -9.77
CA PRO A 89 -22.70 17.94 -8.70
C PRO A 89 -21.81 17.79 -7.47
N TYR A 90 -21.30 18.92 -6.96
CA TYR A 90 -20.36 18.95 -5.83
C TYR A 90 -20.87 18.15 -4.62
N ALA A 91 -22.16 18.27 -4.31
CA ALA A 91 -22.81 17.57 -3.21
C ALA A 91 -22.82 16.03 -3.37
N TRP A 92 -22.82 15.52 -4.60
CA TRP A 92 -22.72 14.09 -4.87
C TRP A 92 -21.29 13.58 -4.75
N TYR A 93 -20.31 14.38 -5.22
CA TYR A 93 -18.89 14.02 -5.21
C TYR A 93 -18.31 13.94 -3.80
N VAL A 94 -18.62 14.92 -2.92
CA VAL A 94 -18.12 14.96 -1.53
C VAL A 94 -18.68 13.82 -0.66
N ARG A 95 -19.80 13.19 -1.07
CA ARG A 95 -20.38 12.03 -0.35
C ARG A 95 -19.64 10.72 -0.61
N GLN A 96 -18.75 10.64 -1.59
CA GLN A 96 -17.97 9.44 -1.85
C GLN A 96 -16.79 9.36 -0.86
N ARG A 97 -16.51 8.16 -0.32
CA ARG A 97 -15.40 7.94 0.63
C ARG A 97 -14.05 7.98 -0.09
N GLY A 98 -13.14 8.84 0.38
CA GLY A 98 -11.76 8.96 -0.12
C GLY A 98 -11.56 9.97 -1.24
N THR A 99 -12.54 10.83 -1.49
CA THR A 99 -12.53 11.80 -2.59
C THR A 99 -11.93 13.14 -2.17
N ASP A 100 -11.04 13.70 -2.97
CA ASP A 100 -10.41 15.01 -2.73
C ASP A 100 -11.29 16.15 -3.31
N PRO A 101 -11.90 17.01 -2.46
CA PRO A 101 -12.81 18.07 -2.91
C PRO A 101 -12.13 19.17 -3.75
N SER A 102 -10.80 19.26 -3.75
CA SER A 102 -10.05 20.28 -4.49
C SER A 102 -10.06 20.09 -6.01
N ILE A 103 -10.44 18.89 -6.48
CA ILE A 103 -10.48 18.52 -7.90
C ILE A 103 -11.72 19.08 -8.61
N VAL A 104 -12.79 19.38 -7.87
CA VAL A 104 -14.04 19.92 -8.43
C VAL A 104 -14.01 21.44 -8.36
N LYS A 105 -14.11 22.10 -9.52
CA LYS A 105 -14.27 23.56 -9.61
C LYS A 105 -15.65 23.93 -9.06
N ARG A 106 -15.70 24.82 -8.07
CA ARG A 106 -16.95 25.38 -7.54
C ARG A 106 -17.68 26.21 -8.60
#